data_AF-A0A3D2HL53-F1
#
_entry.id   AF-A0A3D2HL53-F1
#
_cell.length_a   1.000
_cell.length_b   1.000
_cell.length_c   1.000
_cell.angle_alpha   90.00
_cell.angle_beta   90.00
_cell.angle_gamma   90.00
#
_symmetry.space_group_name_H-M   'P 1'
#
loop_
_entity.id
_entity.type
_entity.pdbx_description
1 polymer ?
#
loop_
_entity_poly.entity_id
_entity_poly.type
_entity_poly.pdbx_seq_one_letter_code
_entity_poly.pdbx_strand_id
1 'polypeptide(L)'
;MMTYRAHFFAILSLAYLIQLPRIQAYNAWEFIQDLQAQKVLKKTLTTDKLPIDSIQSLQMDRMQIRSLKGFDRLTSLQELSIAHNFIEDVTALAALEKLQRIDASYNRINNPLPLACLPQLETLILSYNNIKHTFGCMFHNLRQLDLSHNQIEQLLIVRGHNDLLEFLDLSNNPLTHIQLSSNNLPSLHTLYANNTFIQDIKPFLQCQELENLELQHCCNLSSITPLFVKRGEQYECRLKKLKNLSFSVEFLDAQSKQLVRELQAGNITKPITLNGTLILQSSKKSSEPSPIRL
;
A
#
# COMPACT_ATOMS: atom_id res chain seq x y z
N MET A 1 -3.89 14.72 46.04
CA MET A 1 -3.92 14.02 44.72
C MET A 1 -4.26 12.51 44.82
N MET A 2 -4.85 12.02 45.92
CA MET A 2 -5.24 10.61 46.09
C MET A 2 -6.74 10.38 46.39
N THR A 3 -7.54 11.43 46.61
CA THR A 3 -8.95 11.29 47.02
C THR A 3 -9.96 11.20 45.86
N TYR A 4 -9.58 11.65 44.65
CA TYR A 4 -10.43 11.55 43.46
C TYR A 4 -10.46 10.14 42.83
N ARG A 5 -9.40 9.34 42.99
CA ARG A 5 -9.34 7.98 42.43
C ARG A 5 -10.29 7.01 43.13
N ALA A 6 -10.48 7.15 44.44
CA ALA A 6 -11.34 6.25 45.22
C ALA A 6 -12.84 6.52 45.00
N HIS A 7 -13.24 7.78 44.82
CA HIS A 7 -14.64 8.12 44.52
C HIS A 7 -15.05 7.73 43.08
N PHE A 8 -14.10 7.67 42.15
CA PHE A 8 -14.38 7.31 40.75
C PHE A 8 -14.65 5.81 40.55
N PHE A 9 -13.97 4.93 41.30
CA PHE A 9 -14.25 3.50 41.28
C PHE A 9 -15.60 3.15 41.92
N ALA A 10 -16.05 3.90 42.93
CA ALA A 10 -17.35 3.70 43.55
C ALA A 10 -18.53 4.07 42.63
N ILE A 11 -18.34 5.05 41.73
CA ILE A 11 -19.37 5.44 40.74
C ILE A 11 -19.48 4.39 39.62
N LEU A 12 -18.35 3.78 39.21
CA LEU A 12 -18.34 2.68 38.23
C LEU A 12 -19.01 1.40 38.76
N SER A 13 -18.87 1.08 40.06
CA SER A 13 -19.53 -0.11 40.64
C SER A 13 -21.04 0.07 40.82
N LEU A 14 -21.50 1.31 41.05
CA LEU A 14 -22.94 1.63 41.14
C LEU A 14 -23.62 1.76 39.77
N ALA A 15 -22.87 2.15 38.72
CA ALA A 15 -23.39 2.22 37.35
C ALA A 15 -23.65 0.83 36.73
N TYR A 16 -23.04 -0.24 37.23
CA TYR A 16 -23.27 -1.61 36.75
C TYR A 16 -24.62 -2.19 37.20
N LEU A 17 -25.26 -1.58 38.21
CA LEU A 17 -26.53 -2.05 38.79
C LEU A 17 -27.77 -1.30 38.29
N ILE A 18 -27.61 -0.26 37.47
CA ILE A 18 -28.74 0.51 36.95
C ILE A 18 -28.60 0.60 35.43
N GLN A 19 -29.47 -0.11 34.71
CA GLN A 19 -29.64 0.03 33.27
C GLN A 19 -30.14 1.45 32.93
N LEU A 20 -29.23 2.42 32.83
CA LEU A 20 -29.52 3.76 32.32
C LEU A 20 -28.88 3.93 30.94
N PRO A 21 -29.65 3.87 29.84
CA PRO A 21 -29.12 3.94 28.47
C PRO A 21 -28.73 5.36 28.02
N ARG A 22 -28.53 6.32 28.94
CA ARG A 22 -28.28 7.73 28.58
C ARG A 22 -27.09 8.41 29.26
N ILE A 23 -26.48 7.83 30.31
CA ILE A 23 -25.39 8.48 31.06
C ILE A 23 -23.99 8.09 30.52
N GLN A 24 -23.86 6.99 29.78
CA GLN A 24 -22.55 6.53 29.25
C GLN A 24 -22.00 7.39 28.08
N ALA A 25 -22.82 8.19 27.40
CA ALA A 25 -22.39 8.94 26.22
C ALA A 25 -21.48 10.15 26.53
N TYR A 26 -21.53 10.71 27.73
CA TYR A 26 -20.88 12.00 28.02
C TYR A 26 -19.38 11.92 28.31
N ASN A 27 -18.83 10.72 28.46
CA ASN A 27 -17.44 10.51 28.87
C ASN A 27 -16.69 9.53 27.96
N ALA A 28 -17.14 9.35 26.72
CA ALA A 28 -16.55 8.35 25.83
C ALA A 28 -15.03 8.54 25.65
N TRP A 29 -14.50 9.75 25.56
CA TRP A 29 -13.04 9.94 25.50
C TRP A 29 -12.26 9.51 26.77
N GLU A 30 -12.90 9.14 27.89
CA GLU A 30 -12.21 8.71 29.14
C GLU A 30 -11.51 7.36 29.03
N PHE A 31 -11.91 6.49 28.10
CA PHE A 31 -11.20 5.23 27.88
C PHE A 31 -9.95 5.40 27.00
N ILE A 32 -9.82 6.53 26.29
CA ILE A 32 -8.66 6.86 25.47
C ILE A 32 -7.52 7.28 26.38
N GLN A 33 -6.41 6.54 26.32
CA GLN A 33 -5.30 6.77 27.25
C GLN A 33 -4.36 7.88 26.80
N ASP A 34 -4.27 8.12 25.50
CA ASP A 34 -3.46 9.19 24.96
C ASP A 34 -4.17 10.54 25.14
N LEU A 35 -3.53 11.47 25.86
CA LEU A 35 -4.12 12.76 26.20
C LEU A 35 -4.38 13.64 24.97
N GLN A 36 -3.58 13.51 23.90
CA GLN A 36 -3.82 14.28 22.68
C GLN A 36 -4.99 13.68 21.90
N ALA A 37 -5.03 12.35 21.79
CA ALA A 37 -6.17 11.68 21.18
C ALA A 37 -7.48 11.98 21.94
N GLN A 38 -7.43 11.97 23.28
CA GLN A 38 -8.54 12.31 24.15
C GLN A 38 -9.02 13.75 23.91
N LYS A 39 -8.11 14.73 23.78
CA LYS A 39 -8.47 16.13 23.51
C LYS A 39 -9.19 16.28 22.18
N VAL A 40 -8.69 15.63 21.13
CA VAL A 40 -9.30 15.67 19.80
C VAL A 40 -10.69 15.05 19.84
N LEU A 41 -10.83 13.85 20.39
CA LEU A 41 -12.12 13.17 20.52
C LEU A 41 -13.11 13.96 21.38
N LYS A 42 -12.65 14.57 22.47
CA LYS A 42 -13.49 15.46 23.29
C LYS A 42 -13.99 16.64 22.47
N LYS A 43 -13.13 17.29 21.69
CA LYS A 43 -13.53 18.40 20.81
C LYS A 43 -14.56 17.95 19.78
N THR A 44 -14.32 16.86 19.07
CA THR A 44 -15.24 16.34 18.04
C THR A 44 -16.59 15.96 18.63
N LEU A 45 -16.59 15.16 19.70
CA LEU A 45 -17.83 14.65 20.30
C LEU A 45 -18.67 15.74 20.97
N THR A 46 -18.04 16.75 21.58
CA THR A 46 -18.77 17.85 22.22
C THR A 46 -19.29 18.88 21.23
N THR A 47 -18.56 19.15 20.14
CA THR A 47 -18.99 20.10 19.10
C THR A 47 -20.19 19.55 18.35
N ASP A 48 -20.16 18.26 18.01
CA ASP A 48 -21.18 17.65 17.15
C ASP A 48 -22.28 16.91 17.91
N LYS A 49 -22.17 16.81 19.25
CA LYS A 49 -23.07 16.03 20.13
C LYS A 49 -23.29 14.59 19.65
N LEU A 50 -22.28 14.02 19.00
CA LEU A 50 -22.35 12.67 18.46
C LEU A 50 -22.12 11.63 19.56
N PRO A 51 -22.87 10.51 19.59
CA PRO A 51 -22.46 9.37 20.38
C PRO A 51 -21.21 8.74 19.76
N ILE A 52 -20.35 8.17 20.60
CA ILE A 52 -19.13 7.49 20.14
C ILE A 52 -19.39 6.42 19.07
N ASP A 53 -20.47 5.67 19.23
CA ASP A 53 -20.86 4.60 18.31
C ASP A 53 -21.37 5.12 16.95
N SER A 54 -21.42 6.45 16.75
CA SER A 54 -21.73 7.06 15.46
C SER A 54 -20.50 7.60 14.72
N ILE A 55 -19.32 7.59 15.33
CA ILE A 55 -18.10 8.06 14.67
C ILE A 55 -17.71 7.06 13.58
N GLN A 56 -17.92 7.46 12.32
CA GLN A 56 -17.56 6.66 11.14
C GLN A 56 -16.24 7.10 10.51
N SER A 57 -15.87 8.37 10.65
CA SER A 57 -14.61 8.91 10.13
C SER A 57 -13.92 9.74 11.20
N LEU A 58 -12.61 9.56 11.34
CA LEU A 58 -11.80 10.26 12.34
C LEU A 58 -10.47 10.68 11.73
N GLN A 59 -10.19 11.98 11.76
CA GLN A 59 -8.93 12.57 11.33
C GLN A 59 -8.17 13.16 12.52
N MET A 60 -6.95 12.69 12.75
CA MET A 60 -6.09 13.05 13.89
C MET A 60 -4.63 13.23 13.48
N ASP A 61 -4.41 13.73 12.27
CA ASP A 61 -3.06 13.92 11.74
C ASP A 61 -2.28 14.97 12.52
N ARG A 62 -0.97 14.76 12.69
CA ARG A 62 -0.07 15.74 13.32
C ARG A 62 -0.47 16.13 14.75
N MET A 63 -1.10 15.21 15.48
CA MET A 63 -1.58 15.45 16.85
C MET A 63 -0.60 14.98 17.93
N GLN A 64 0.57 14.47 17.54
CA GLN A 64 1.58 13.90 18.45
C GLN A 64 1.07 12.71 19.27
N ILE A 65 0.10 11.96 18.72
CA ILE A 65 -0.46 10.76 19.34
C ILE A 65 0.62 9.68 19.40
N ARG A 66 0.71 9.00 20.53
CA ARG A 66 1.66 7.91 20.77
C ARG A 66 0.97 6.56 20.96
N SER A 67 -0.27 6.58 21.45
CA SER A 67 -1.02 5.36 21.74
C SER A 67 -2.44 5.41 21.22
N LEU A 68 -2.86 4.31 20.59
CA LEU A 68 -4.24 4.07 20.18
C LEU A 68 -5.05 3.30 21.23
N LYS A 69 -4.52 3.14 22.45
CA LYS A 69 -5.22 2.36 23.48
C LYS A 69 -6.58 2.98 23.82
N GLY A 70 -7.63 2.18 23.69
CA GLY A 70 -9.01 2.59 23.81
C GLY A 70 -9.74 2.71 22.47
N PHE A 71 -9.04 2.81 21.34
CA PHE A 71 -9.65 2.95 20.02
C PHE A 71 -10.48 1.73 19.61
N ASP A 72 -10.29 0.57 20.26
CA ASP A 72 -11.06 -0.66 20.11
C ASP A 72 -12.57 -0.47 20.35
N ARG A 73 -12.97 0.62 21.02
CA ARG A 73 -14.37 0.98 21.27
C ARG A 73 -15.02 1.78 20.15
N LEU A 74 -14.25 2.28 19.18
CA LEU A 74 -14.77 3.04 18.03
C LEU A 74 -15.34 2.09 16.96
N THR A 75 -16.26 1.21 17.36
CA THR A 75 -16.71 0.04 16.57
C THR A 75 -17.46 0.40 15.27
N SER A 76 -17.90 1.65 15.13
CA SER A 76 -18.53 2.16 13.92
C SER A 76 -17.57 2.82 12.93
N LEU A 77 -16.28 2.90 13.28
CA LEU A 77 -15.27 3.57 12.49
C LEU A 77 -15.01 2.82 11.17
N GLN A 78 -15.08 3.56 10.07
CA GLN A 78 -14.87 3.11 8.70
C GLN A 78 -13.61 3.72 8.10
N GLU A 79 -13.32 4.99 8.43
CA GLU A 79 -12.16 5.71 7.95
C GLU A 79 -11.36 6.29 9.13
N LEU A 80 -10.05 6.03 9.14
CA LEU A 80 -9.14 6.54 10.16
C LEU A 80 -7.90 7.15 9.52
N SER A 81 -7.66 8.42 9.79
CA SER A 81 -6.45 9.13 9.40
C SER A 81 -5.70 9.59 10.65
N ILE A 82 -4.51 9.03 10.85
CA ILE A 82 -3.62 9.22 12.01
C ILE A 82 -2.19 9.50 11.53
N ALA A 83 -2.05 10.14 10.38
CA ALA A 83 -0.77 10.41 9.74
C ALA A 83 0.08 11.38 10.57
N HIS A 84 1.41 11.29 10.42
CA HIS A 84 2.36 12.18 11.11
C HIS A 84 2.20 12.20 12.64
N ASN A 85 2.11 11.02 13.25
CA ASN A 85 2.09 10.84 14.69
C ASN A 85 3.31 10.02 15.16
N PHE A 86 3.28 9.48 16.37
CA PHE A 86 4.35 8.69 16.96
C PHE A 86 3.85 7.30 17.37
N ILE A 87 2.92 6.75 16.60
CA ILE A 87 2.26 5.48 16.90
C ILE A 87 3.19 4.33 16.53
N GLU A 88 3.34 3.38 17.44
CA GLU A 88 4.14 2.16 17.24
C GLU A 88 3.24 0.91 17.20
N ASP A 89 2.15 0.91 17.97
CA ASP A 89 1.25 -0.22 18.16
C ASP A 89 -0.16 0.09 17.62
N VAL A 90 -0.61 -0.75 16.68
CA VAL A 90 -1.93 -0.67 16.04
C VAL A 90 -2.89 -1.77 16.51
N THR A 91 -2.53 -2.54 17.55
CA THR A 91 -3.34 -3.65 18.06
C THR A 91 -4.76 -3.23 18.44
N ALA A 92 -4.94 -2.00 18.94
CA ALA A 92 -6.25 -1.48 19.30
C ALA A 92 -7.22 -1.37 18.10
N LEU A 93 -6.71 -1.36 16.86
CA LEU A 93 -7.53 -1.28 15.65
C LEU A 93 -8.03 -2.64 15.17
N ALA A 94 -7.47 -3.75 15.66
CA ALA A 94 -7.76 -5.10 15.16
C ALA A 94 -9.22 -5.54 15.32
N ALA A 95 -9.94 -4.95 16.28
CA ALA A 95 -11.35 -5.25 16.55
C ALA A 95 -12.33 -4.37 15.75
N LEU A 96 -11.84 -3.44 14.94
CA LEU A 96 -12.67 -2.47 14.24
C LEU A 96 -13.11 -3.01 12.88
N GLU A 97 -14.03 -3.98 12.91
CA GLU A 97 -14.44 -4.78 11.74
C GLU A 97 -15.00 -3.96 10.56
N LYS A 98 -15.45 -2.73 10.80
CA LYS A 98 -16.00 -1.83 9.78
C LYS A 98 -14.94 -0.94 9.12
N LEU A 99 -13.67 -0.98 9.57
CA LEU A 99 -12.60 -0.18 8.97
C LEU A 99 -12.39 -0.59 7.51
N GLN A 100 -12.50 0.40 6.64
CA GLN A 100 -12.30 0.31 5.20
C GLN A 100 -11.03 1.03 4.75
N ARG A 101 -10.70 2.14 5.41
CA ARG A 101 -9.56 2.98 5.04
C ARG A 101 -8.75 3.40 6.26
N ILE A 102 -7.45 3.16 6.20
CA ILE A 102 -6.51 3.59 7.23
C ILE A 102 -5.34 4.33 6.55
N ASP A 103 -5.14 5.58 6.94
CA ASP A 103 -3.88 6.29 6.72
C ASP A 103 -3.13 6.42 8.05
N ALA A 104 -2.03 5.68 8.16
CA ALA A 104 -1.11 5.73 9.28
C ALA A 104 0.32 6.04 8.82
N SER A 105 0.46 6.80 7.74
CA SER A 105 1.74 7.25 7.22
C SER A 105 2.51 8.12 8.22
N TYR A 106 3.83 8.17 8.10
CA TYR A 106 4.70 8.96 8.99
C TYR A 106 4.47 8.67 10.49
N ASN A 107 4.54 7.39 10.84
CA ASN A 107 4.49 6.91 12.22
C ASN A 107 5.75 6.10 12.53
N ARG A 108 5.70 5.21 13.53
CA ARG A 108 6.81 4.34 13.93
C ARG A 108 6.38 2.87 13.96
N ILE A 109 5.33 2.54 13.22
CA ILE A 109 4.74 1.21 13.18
C ILE A 109 5.78 0.25 12.61
N ASN A 110 6.02 -0.85 13.32
CA ASN A 110 6.91 -1.92 12.86
C ASN A 110 6.16 -3.24 12.60
N ASN A 111 4.92 -3.36 13.11
CA ASN A 111 4.11 -4.56 13.03
C ASN A 111 2.63 -4.24 12.72
N PRO A 112 2.25 -4.17 11.44
CA PRO A 112 0.85 -4.04 11.01
C PRO A 112 0.05 -5.37 11.00
N LEU A 113 0.57 -6.50 11.50
CA LEU A 113 -0.19 -7.76 11.59
C LEU A 113 -1.59 -7.62 12.20
N PRO A 114 -1.83 -6.79 13.24
CA PRO A 114 -3.17 -6.65 13.79
C PRO A 114 -4.21 -6.13 12.79
N LEU A 115 -3.78 -5.49 11.69
CA LEU A 115 -4.66 -4.99 10.63
C LEU A 115 -4.96 -6.04 9.56
N ALA A 116 -4.19 -7.14 9.50
CA ALA A 116 -4.24 -8.13 8.42
C ALA A 116 -5.60 -8.82 8.28
N CYS A 117 -6.32 -8.99 9.38
CA CYS A 117 -7.59 -9.73 9.42
C CYS A 117 -8.83 -8.83 9.37
N LEU A 118 -8.67 -7.52 9.15
CA LEU A 118 -9.81 -6.60 9.07
C LEU A 118 -10.64 -6.93 7.81
N PRO A 119 -11.90 -7.37 7.98
CA PRO A 119 -12.67 -7.99 6.91
C PRO A 119 -13.15 -6.98 5.85
N GLN A 120 -13.16 -5.69 6.16
CA GLN A 120 -13.64 -4.65 5.24
C GLN A 120 -12.50 -3.73 4.76
N LEU A 121 -11.24 -3.99 5.15
CA LEU A 121 -10.14 -3.07 4.86
C LEU A 121 -9.76 -3.11 3.37
N GLU A 122 -10.00 -2.00 2.68
CA GLU A 122 -9.76 -1.85 1.24
C GLU A 122 -8.51 -1.00 0.94
N THR A 123 -8.21 -0.01 1.79
CA THR A 123 -7.09 0.92 1.61
C THR A 123 -6.25 1.01 2.88
N LEU A 124 -4.94 0.77 2.76
CA LEU A 124 -4.00 0.85 3.86
C LEU A 124 -2.74 1.60 3.43
N ILE A 125 -2.52 2.76 4.03
CA ILE A 125 -1.34 3.60 3.79
C ILE A 125 -0.44 3.54 5.04
N LEU A 126 0.74 2.96 4.86
CA LEU A 126 1.74 2.73 5.90
C LEU A 126 3.11 3.30 5.50
N SER A 127 3.16 4.24 4.56
CA SER A 127 4.42 4.84 4.14
C SER A 127 5.12 5.60 5.27
N TYR A 128 6.45 5.69 5.21
CA TYR A 128 7.26 6.34 6.26
C TYR A 128 7.02 5.73 7.65
N ASN A 129 7.26 4.42 7.78
CA ASN A 129 7.19 3.67 9.03
C ASN A 129 8.46 2.81 9.21
N ASN A 130 8.46 1.91 10.19
CA ASN A 130 9.60 1.06 10.56
C ASN A 130 9.36 -0.43 10.24
N ILE A 131 8.58 -0.72 9.19
CA ILE A 131 8.20 -2.10 8.83
C ILE A 131 9.39 -2.79 8.17
N LYS A 132 9.80 -3.95 8.69
CA LYS A 132 10.96 -4.72 8.19
C LYS A 132 10.61 -5.94 7.37
N HIS A 133 9.47 -6.55 7.67
CA HIS A 133 9.04 -7.78 7.05
C HIS A 133 7.68 -7.56 6.43
N THR A 134 7.53 -7.97 5.19
CA THR A 134 6.19 -8.20 4.66
C THR A 134 5.67 -9.46 5.33
N PHE A 135 4.62 -9.31 6.10
CA PHE A 135 3.86 -10.44 6.59
C PHE A 135 3.36 -11.22 5.37
N GLY A 136 3.15 -12.53 5.44
CA GLY A 136 2.64 -13.30 4.29
C GLY A 136 1.17 -12.96 3.96
N CYS A 137 0.84 -11.68 3.80
CA CYS A 137 -0.28 -11.02 4.45
C CYS A 137 -1.65 -11.59 4.09
N MET A 138 -2.48 -11.76 5.11
CA MET A 138 -3.87 -12.24 5.07
C MET A 138 -4.89 -11.13 4.71
N PHE A 139 -4.50 -10.09 3.97
CA PHE A 139 -5.44 -9.02 3.62
C PHE A 139 -6.37 -9.49 2.49
N HIS A 140 -7.54 -10.00 2.85
CA HIS A 140 -8.47 -10.61 1.90
C HIS A 140 -9.14 -9.59 0.96
N ASN A 141 -9.41 -8.38 1.45
CA ASN A 141 -10.17 -7.36 0.72
C ASN A 141 -9.39 -6.09 0.36
N LEU A 142 -8.08 -6.08 0.63
CA LEU A 142 -7.26 -4.92 0.39
C LEU A 142 -7.01 -4.72 -1.10
N ARG A 143 -7.35 -3.53 -1.60
CA ARG A 143 -7.20 -3.12 -2.99
C ARG A 143 -6.00 -2.20 -3.18
N GLN A 144 -5.64 -1.43 -2.16
CA GLN A 144 -4.53 -0.48 -2.20
C GLN A 144 -3.66 -0.60 -0.96
N LEU A 145 -2.36 -0.79 -1.18
CA LEU A 145 -1.35 -0.89 -0.13
C LEU A 145 -0.14 -0.02 -0.47
N ASP A 146 0.13 0.98 0.37
CA ASP A 146 1.36 1.78 0.33
C ASP A 146 2.27 1.40 1.50
N LEU A 147 3.40 0.78 1.17
CA LEU A 147 4.48 0.40 2.09
C LEU A 147 5.78 1.15 1.75
N SER A 148 5.72 2.23 0.97
CA SER A 148 6.90 2.99 0.58
C SER A 148 7.62 3.59 1.80
N HIS A 149 8.92 3.85 1.68
CA HIS A 149 9.72 4.43 2.78
C HIS A 149 9.62 3.63 4.09
N ASN A 150 9.87 2.32 4.02
CA ASN A 150 9.98 1.43 5.16
C ASN A 150 11.38 0.77 5.17
N GLN A 151 11.53 -0.35 5.89
CA GLN A 151 12.78 -1.10 6.02
C GLN A 151 12.62 -2.53 5.49
N ILE A 152 11.76 -2.73 4.48
CA ILE A 152 11.41 -4.04 3.93
C ILE A 152 12.56 -4.55 3.06
N GLU A 153 13.19 -5.65 3.48
CA GLU A 153 14.29 -6.27 2.71
C GLU A 153 13.82 -7.34 1.73
N GLN A 154 12.69 -7.97 2.03
CA GLN A 154 12.14 -9.09 1.25
C GLN A 154 10.62 -8.99 1.19
N LEU A 155 10.08 -9.22 -0.01
CA LEU A 155 8.64 -9.36 -0.24
C LEU A 155 8.28 -10.85 -0.28
N LEU A 156 7.45 -11.27 0.68
CA LEU A 156 6.87 -12.59 0.79
C LEU A 156 5.34 -12.49 0.76
N ILE A 157 4.72 -13.07 -0.26
CA ILE A 157 3.25 -13.12 -0.39
C ILE A 157 2.81 -14.58 -0.49
N VAL A 158 1.86 -14.96 0.37
CA VAL A 158 1.24 -16.28 0.36
C VAL A 158 0.05 -16.26 -0.60
N ARG A 159 -0.09 -17.30 -1.44
CA ARG A 159 -1.24 -17.42 -2.36
C ARG A 159 -2.57 -17.43 -1.61
N GLY A 160 -3.63 -16.94 -2.25
CA GLY A 160 -5.00 -16.94 -1.71
C GLY A 160 -5.27 -15.84 -0.68
N HIS A 161 -4.27 -15.01 -0.41
CA HIS A 161 -4.40 -13.79 0.35
C HIS A 161 -3.89 -12.66 -0.55
N ASN A 162 -4.59 -11.52 -0.62
CA ASN A 162 -4.32 -10.40 -1.54
C ASN A 162 -4.82 -10.57 -3.00
N ASP A 163 -5.85 -11.39 -3.22
CA ASP A 163 -6.42 -11.61 -4.57
C ASP A 163 -7.04 -10.34 -5.19
N LEU A 164 -7.43 -9.39 -4.34
CA LEU A 164 -8.07 -8.13 -4.73
C LEU A 164 -7.09 -6.95 -4.79
N LEU A 165 -5.80 -7.16 -4.51
CA LEU A 165 -4.83 -6.06 -4.47
C LEU A 165 -4.55 -5.55 -5.88
N GLU A 166 -4.85 -4.27 -6.11
CA GLU A 166 -4.74 -3.59 -7.40
C GLU A 166 -3.55 -2.64 -7.49
N PHE A 167 -3.17 -2.06 -6.35
CA PHE A 167 -2.07 -1.11 -6.22
C PHE A 167 -1.16 -1.51 -5.06
N LEU A 168 0.14 -1.58 -5.35
CA LEU A 168 1.18 -1.83 -4.35
C LEU A 168 2.37 -0.89 -4.56
N ASP A 169 2.69 -0.10 -3.54
CA ASP A 169 3.92 0.70 -3.51
C ASP A 169 4.90 0.15 -2.47
N LEU A 170 6.10 -0.22 -2.94
CA LEU A 170 7.23 -0.73 -2.17
C LEU A 170 8.45 0.18 -2.31
N SER A 171 8.31 1.35 -2.93
CA SER A 171 9.41 2.25 -3.24
C SER A 171 10.17 2.68 -1.99
N ASN A 172 11.46 2.98 -2.12
CA ASN A 172 12.31 3.43 -1.01
C ASN A 172 12.35 2.43 0.16
N ASN A 173 12.49 1.15 -0.18
CA ASN A 173 12.78 0.08 0.77
C ASN A 173 14.11 -0.60 0.41
N PRO A 174 14.82 -1.18 1.37
CA PRO A 174 16.01 -1.99 1.11
C PRO A 174 15.70 -3.36 0.43
N LEU A 175 14.67 -3.40 -0.43
CA LEU A 175 14.11 -4.61 -1.01
C LEU A 175 15.10 -5.23 -1.99
N THR A 176 15.58 -6.44 -1.69
CA THR A 176 16.56 -7.17 -2.52
C THR A 176 15.93 -8.37 -3.22
N HIS A 177 14.95 -9.01 -2.58
CA HIS A 177 14.35 -10.25 -3.05
C HIS A 177 12.83 -10.15 -3.07
N ILE A 178 12.23 -10.66 -4.14
CA ILE A 178 10.78 -10.77 -4.31
C ILE A 178 10.45 -12.23 -4.57
N GLN A 179 9.68 -12.83 -3.67
CA GLN A 179 9.22 -14.21 -3.80
C GLN A 179 7.73 -14.22 -4.16
N LEU A 180 7.47 -14.37 -5.46
CA LEU A 180 6.12 -14.57 -6.01
C LEU A 180 6.05 -15.97 -6.61
N SER A 181 5.00 -16.72 -6.29
CA SER A 181 4.67 -17.97 -6.95
C SER A 181 3.56 -17.74 -8.01
N SER A 182 3.24 -18.76 -8.82
CA SER A 182 2.25 -18.59 -9.90
C SER A 182 0.90 -18.05 -9.41
N ASN A 183 0.34 -17.09 -10.13
CA ASN A 183 -0.91 -16.40 -9.76
C ASN A 183 -0.88 -15.70 -8.39
N ASN A 184 0.29 -15.30 -7.88
CA ASN A 184 0.35 -14.34 -6.79
C ASN A 184 -0.07 -12.95 -7.31
N LEU A 185 -0.96 -12.28 -6.58
CA LEU A 185 -1.50 -10.95 -6.91
C LEU A 185 -2.20 -10.91 -8.28
N PRO A 186 -3.26 -11.72 -8.46
CA PRO A 186 -3.95 -11.86 -9.74
C PRO A 186 -4.59 -10.57 -10.23
N SER A 187 -4.95 -9.63 -9.35
CA SER A 187 -5.61 -8.37 -9.71
C SER A 187 -4.66 -7.16 -9.71
N LEU A 188 -3.34 -7.35 -9.61
CA LEU A 188 -2.42 -6.23 -9.47
C LEU A 188 -2.20 -5.51 -10.80
N HIS A 189 -2.61 -4.24 -10.85
CA HIS A 189 -2.49 -3.39 -12.03
C HIS A 189 -1.29 -2.46 -11.95
N THR A 190 -0.93 -2.00 -10.75
CA THR A 190 0.16 -1.04 -10.56
C THR A 190 1.09 -1.49 -9.44
N LEU A 191 2.38 -1.57 -9.77
CA LEU A 191 3.45 -1.85 -8.82
C LEU A 191 4.57 -0.81 -8.92
N TYR A 192 4.86 -0.18 -7.80
CA TYR A 192 6.00 0.71 -7.65
C TYR A 192 7.05 0.07 -6.75
N ALA A 193 8.28 0.01 -7.22
CA ALA A 193 9.44 -0.46 -6.46
C ALA A 193 10.67 0.41 -6.79
N ASN A 194 10.45 1.71 -6.96
CA ASN A 194 11.50 2.70 -7.21
C ASN A 194 12.45 2.77 -6.01
N ASN A 195 13.73 3.10 -6.24
CA ASN A 195 14.73 3.22 -5.18
C ASN A 195 14.81 1.95 -4.30
N THR A 196 14.88 0.77 -4.93
CA THR A 196 15.07 -0.52 -4.25
C THR A 196 16.36 -1.20 -4.71
N PHE A 197 16.68 -2.37 -4.16
CA PHE A 197 17.91 -3.13 -4.47
C PHE A 197 17.59 -4.44 -5.18
N ILE A 198 16.44 -4.52 -5.86
CA ILE A 198 16.01 -5.71 -6.59
C ILE A 198 17.02 -6.06 -7.70
N GLN A 199 17.27 -7.35 -7.85
CA GLN A 199 18.18 -7.88 -8.88
C GLN A 199 17.43 -8.63 -9.98
N ASP A 200 16.39 -9.39 -9.60
CA ASP A 200 15.64 -10.25 -10.52
C ASP A 200 14.25 -9.66 -10.77
N ILE A 201 13.93 -9.51 -12.06
CA ILE A 201 12.63 -9.02 -12.54
C ILE A 201 11.65 -10.16 -12.84
N LYS A 202 12.13 -11.42 -12.90
CA LYS A 202 11.30 -12.59 -13.19
C LYS A 202 10.11 -12.78 -12.25
N PRO A 203 10.17 -12.46 -10.94
CA PRO A 203 9.02 -12.61 -10.07
C PRO A 203 7.79 -11.83 -10.57
N PHE A 204 7.98 -10.66 -11.18
CA PHE A 204 6.87 -9.85 -11.72
C PHE A 204 6.17 -10.51 -12.90
N LEU A 205 6.78 -11.50 -13.56
CA LEU A 205 6.12 -12.31 -14.60
C LEU A 205 4.92 -13.09 -14.07
N GLN A 206 4.75 -13.23 -12.75
CA GLN A 206 3.58 -13.87 -12.16
C GLN A 206 2.35 -12.93 -12.10
N CYS A 207 2.54 -11.61 -12.22
CA CYS A 207 1.49 -10.60 -12.16
C CYS A 207 0.97 -10.28 -13.58
N GLN A 208 0.12 -11.16 -14.13
CA GLN A 208 -0.31 -11.07 -15.53
C GLN A 208 -1.23 -9.87 -15.85
N GLU A 209 -1.85 -9.30 -14.82
CA GLU A 209 -2.73 -8.13 -14.93
C GLU A 209 -1.98 -6.79 -14.84
N LEU A 210 -0.65 -6.82 -14.64
CA LEU A 210 0.15 -5.63 -14.41
C LEU A 210 0.15 -4.70 -15.63
N GLU A 211 -0.27 -3.46 -15.42
CA GLU A 211 -0.31 -2.40 -16.42
C GLU A 211 0.84 -1.41 -16.25
N ASN A 212 1.22 -1.12 -15.00
CA ASN A 212 2.23 -0.13 -14.64
C ASN A 212 3.29 -0.76 -13.74
N LEU A 213 4.55 -0.72 -14.17
CA LEU A 213 5.69 -1.20 -13.40
C LEU A 213 6.78 -0.12 -13.34
N GLU A 214 7.05 0.38 -12.13
CA GLU A 214 8.10 1.38 -11.90
C GLU A 214 9.25 0.83 -11.06
N LEU A 215 10.44 0.86 -11.65
CA LEU A 215 11.71 0.32 -11.13
C LEU A 215 12.85 1.34 -11.32
N GLN A 216 12.55 2.63 -11.22
CA GLN A 216 13.55 3.69 -11.29
C GLN A 216 14.54 3.58 -10.13
N HIS A 217 15.81 3.87 -10.42
CA HIS A 217 16.88 3.85 -9.43
C HIS A 217 17.06 2.51 -8.69
N CYS A 218 16.68 1.39 -9.32
CA CYS A 218 17.02 0.06 -8.84
C CYS A 218 18.46 -0.29 -9.20
N CYS A 219 19.42 0.12 -8.37
CA CYS A 219 20.84 0.08 -8.72
C CYS A 219 21.42 -1.32 -8.98
N ASN A 220 20.76 -2.37 -8.48
CA ASN A 220 21.17 -3.76 -8.64
C ASN A 220 20.45 -4.47 -9.80
N LEU A 221 19.48 -3.81 -10.46
CA LEU A 221 18.75 -4.38 -11.57
C LEU A 221 19.60 -4.27 -12.84
N SER A 222 20.30 -5.34 -13.18
CA SER A 222 21.18 -5.38 -14.36
C SER A 222 20.47 -5.81 -15.63
N SER A 223 19.33 -6.50 -15.54
CA SER A 223 18.65 -7.06 -16.71
C SER A 223 17.14 -6.92 -16.70
N ILE A 224 16.61 -6.45 -17.83
CA ILE A 224 15.17 -6.43 -18.14
C ILE A 224 14.79 -7.45 -19.23
N THR A 225 15.78 -8.16 -19.79
CA THR A 225 15.56 -9.17 -20.84
C THR A 225 14.52 -10.25 -20.48
N PRO A 226 14.36 -10.67 -19.20
CA PRO A 226 13.31 -11.64 -18.86
C PRO A 226 11.89 -11.13 -19.10
N LEU A 227 11.66 -9.83 -19.27
CA LEU A 227 10.34 -9.30 -19.64
C LEU A 227 10.03 -9.45 -21.13
N PHE A 228 11.03 -9.65 -22.00
CA PHE A 228 10.85 -9.61 -23.45
C PHE A 228 11.32 -10.89 -24.14
N VAL A 229 10.55 -11.36 -25.13
CA VAL A 229 10.93 -12.48 -26.00
C VAL A 229 11.05 -11.99 -27.43
N LYS A 230 12.15 -12.35 -28.10
CA LYS A 230 12.33 -12.03 -29.53
C LYS A 230 11.57 -13.02 -30.39
N ARG A 231 10.70 -12.54 -31.27
CA ARG A 231 10.00 -13.30 -32.31
C ARG A 231 10.28 -12.69 -33.67
N GLY A 232 11.20 -13.29 -34.42
CA GLY A 232 11.68 -12.72 -35.68
C GLY A 232 12.38 -11.37 -35.46
N GLU A 233 11.90 -10.33 -36.14
CA GLU A 233 12.44 -8.96 -36.06
C GLU A 233 11.90 -8.15 -34.87
N GLN A 234 10.94 -8.68 -34.11
CA GLN A 234 10.23 -7.93 -33.07
C GLN A 234 10.36 -8.57 -31.69
N TYR A 235 10.21 -7.75 -30.65
CA TYR A 235 10.07 -8.20 -29.27
C TYR A 235 8.61 -8.20 -28.84
N GLU A 236 8.23 -9.23 -28.10
CA GLU A 236 6.95 -9.34 -27.42
C GLU A 236 7.19 -9.22 -25.91
N CYS A 237 6.43 -8.35 -25.24
CA CYS A 237 6.43 -8.27 -23.78
C CYS A 237 5.68 -9.48 -23.19
N ARG A 238 6.32 -10.20 -22.28
CA ARG A 238 5.71 -11.34 -21.57
C ARG A 238 4.56 -10.90 -20.64
N LEU A 239 4.56 -9.65 -20.18
CA LEU A 239 3.44 -9.03 -19.47
C LEU A 239 2.48 -8.39 -20.47
N LYS A 240 1.42 -9.12 -20.82
CA LYS A 240 0.52 -8.76 -21.94
C LYS A 240 -0.25 -7.44 -21.70
N LYS A 241 -0.60 -7.15 -20.45
CA LYS A 241 -1.34 -5.94 -20.07
C LYS A 241 -0.45 -4.73 -19.83
N LEU A 242 0.87 -4.91 -19.77
CA LEU A 242 1.81 -3.82 -19.51
C LEU A 242 1.63 -2.69 -20.52
N LYS A 243 1.50 -1.48 -19.99
CA LYS A 243 1.36 -0.21 -20.71
C LYS A 243 2.54 0.70 -20.41
N ASN A 244 2.98 0.75 -19.14
CA ASN A 244 4.05 1.62 -18.68
C ASN A 244 5.12 0.81 -17.95
N LEU A 245 6.37 0.94 -18.41
CA LEU A 245 7.55 0.35 -17.79
C LEU A 245 8.61 1.42 -17.61
N SER A 246 9.00 1.66 -16.36
CA SER A 246 9.96 2.69 -15.98
C SER A 246 11.15 2.04 -15.28
N PHE A 247 12.38 2.28 -15.73
CA PHE A 247 13.62 1.79 -15.12
C PHE A 247 14.83 2.68 -15.48
N SER A 248 15.88 2.59 -14.66
CA SER A 248 17.16 3.29 -14.88
C SER A 248 18.05 2.52 -15.87
N VAL A 249 18.36 3.10 -17.03
CA VAL A 249 19.17 2.44 -18.09
C VAL A 249 20.64 2.33 -17.69
N GLU A 250 21.14 3.22 -16.86
CA GLU A 250 22.54 3.32 -16.46
C GLU A 250 23.07 2.03 -15.82
N PHE A 251 22.23 1.33 -15.03
CA PHE A 251 22.59 0.09 -14.31
C PHE A 251 22.51 -1.17 -15.16
N LEU A 252 21.92 -1.09 -16.36
CA LEU A 252 21.71 -2.26 -17.20
C LEU A 252 23.00 -2.80 -17.84
N ASP A 253 23.04 -4.11 -18.05
CA ASP A 253 24.09 -4.78 -18.81
C ASP A 253 24.03 -4.42 -20.32
N ALA A 254 25.06 -4.80 -21.06
CA ALA A 254 25.17 -4.47 -22.49
C ALA A 254 24.02 -5.07 -23.32
N GLN A 255 23.58 -6.27 -22.99
CA GLN A 255 22.49 -6.96 -23.69
C GLN A 255 21.15 -6.25 -23.48
N SER A 256 20.88 -5.85 -22.25
CA SER A 256 19.67 -5.13 -21.86
C SER A 256 19.66 -3.72 -22.42
N LYS A 257 20.80 -3.03 -22.44
CA LYS A 257 20.95 -1.74 -23.13
C LYS A 257 20.69 -1.86 -24.63
N GLN A 258 21.15 -2.94 -25.27
CA GLN A 258 20.86 -3.21 -26.67
C GLN A 258 19.37 -3.48 -26.90
N LEU A 259 18.73 -4.28 -26.03
CA LEU A 259 17.29 -4.50 -26.05
C LEU A 259 16.53 -3.17 -25.96
N VAL A 260 16.89 -2.29 -25.01
CA VAL A 260 16.25 -0.96 -24.87
C VAL A 260 16.31 -0.16 -26.16
N ARG A 261 17.47 -0.14 -26.85
CA ARG A 261 17.61 0.54 -28.15
C ARG A 261 16.70 -0.06 -29.22
N GLU A 262 16.64 -1.39 -29.31
CA GLU A 262 15.76 -2.07 -30.28
C GLU A 262 14.28 -1.82 -29.99
N LEU A 263 13.89 -1.83 -28.71
CA LEU A 263 12.54 -1.45 -28.31
C LEU A 263 12.25 0.01 -28.71
N GLN A 264 13.13 0.95 -28.37
CA GLN A 264 12.98 2.37 -28.71
C GLN A 264 12.93 2.65 -30.21
N ALA A 265 13.56 1.80 -31.04
CA ALA A 265 13.46 1.85 -32.50
C ALA A 265 12.09 1.38 -33.05
N GLY A 266 11.18 0.92 -32.18
CA GLY A 266 9.85 0.45 -32.54
C GLY A 266 9.78 -1.05 -32.87
N ASN A 267 10.80 -1.84 -32.50
CA ASN A 267 10.81 -3.29 -32.71
C ASN A 267 10.01 -4.02 -31.61
N ILE A 268 8.79 -3.56 -31.32
CA ILE A 268 7.92 -4.15 -30.31
C ILE A 268 6.53 -4.44 -30.90
N THR A 269 5.92 -5.55 -30.52
CA THR A 269 4.63 -6.01 -31.07
C THR A 269 3.43 -5.21 -30.58
N LYS A 270 3.54 -4.50 -29.45
CA LYS A 270 2.49 -3.68 -28.85
C LYS A 270 3.09 -2.38 -28.31
N PRO A 271 2.39 -1.23 -28.41
CA PRO A 271 2.85 0.02 -27.81
C PRO A 271 3.02 -0.10 -26.29
N ILE A 272 4.18 0.36 -25.80
CA ILE A 272 4.50 0.46 -24.38
C ILE A 272 5.24 1.78 -24.15
N THR A 273 4.89 2.50 -23.09
CA THR A 273 5.67 3.62 -22.61
C THR A 273 6.91 3.11 -21.88
N LEU A 274 8.09 3.41 -22.40
CA LEU A 274 9.37 3.10 -21.78
C LEU A 274 10.00 4.39 -21.24
N ASN A 275 10.24 4.46 -19.94
CA ASN A 275 10.85 5.63 -19.28
C ASN A 275 10.16 6.96 -19.63
N GLY A 276 8.83 6.95 -19.62
CA GLY A 276 8.01 8.11 -19.97
C GLY A 276 7.86 8.39 -21.47
N THR A 277 8.52 7.64 -22.35
CA THR A 277 8.41 7.80 -23.81
C THR A 277 7.55 6.69 -24.42
N LEU A 278 6.45 7.04 -25.08
CA LEU A 278 5.62 6.07 -25.81
C LEU A 278 6.37 5.51 -27.01
N ILE A 279 6.55 4.19 -27.04
CA ILE A 279 7.16 3.49 -28.15
C ILE A 279 6.07 2.90 -29.03
N LEU A 280 6.03 3.29 -30.30
CA LEU A 280 5.11 2.77 -31.30
C LEU A 280 5.83 1.74 -32.18
N GLN A 281 5.11 0.72 -32.61
CA GLN A 281 5.62 -0.19 -33.64
C GLN A 281 5.93 0.62 -34.90
N SER A 282 7.13 0.48 -35.45
CA SER A 282 7.43 1.10 -36.74
C SER A 282 6.50 0.48 -37.78
N SER A 283 5.51 1.22 -38.28
CA SER A 283 4.78 0.81 -39.48
C SER A 283 5.84 0.63 -40.57
N LYS A 284 6.03 -0.59 -41.09
CA LYS A 284 6.86 -0.80 -42.28
C LYS A 284 6.38 0.22 -43.32
N LYS A 285 7.23 1.19 -43.67
CA LYS A 285 6.99 2.10 -44.79
C LYS A 285 6.83 1.21 -46.02
N SER A 286 5.62 1.08 -46.52
CA SER A 286 5.38 0.69 -47.91
C SER A 286 5.82 1.87 -48.78
N SER A 287 7.10 1.94 -49.10
CA SER A 287 7.63 2.81 -50.15
C SER A 287 8.27 1.95 -51.23
N GLU A 288 7.45 1.34 -52.08
CA GLU A 288 7.86 1.08 -53.46
C GLU A 288 7.47 2.31 -54.29
N PRO A 289 8.40 2.95 -55.01
CA PRO A 289 8.07 4.02 -55.93
C PRO A 289 7.37 3.42 -57.16
N SER A 290 6.27 4.04 -57.57
CA SER A 290 5.53 3.74 -58.78
C SER A 290 6.45 3.77 -60.01
N PRO A 291 6.38 2.80 -60.94
CA PRO A 291 7.03 2.95 -62.24
C PRO A 291 6.24 3.97 -63.07
N ILE A 292 6.91 5.07 -63.39
CA ILE A 292 6.49 6.04 -64.41
C ILE A 292 6.36 5.26 -65.73
N ARG A 293 5.14 5.20 -66.29
CA ARG A 293 4.94 4.86 -67.70
C ARG A 293 4.83 6.14 -68.51
N LEU A 294 5.79 6.33 -69.41
CA LEU A 294 5.69 7.20 -70.58
C LEU A 294 4.63 6.65 -71.55
#